data_AF-A0A2W7NSJ0-F1
#
_entry.id   AF-A0A2W7NSJ0-F1
#
_cell.length_a   1.000
_cell.length_b   1.000
_cell.length_c   1.000
_cell.angle_alpha   90.00
_cell.angle_beta   90.00
_cell.angle_gamma   90.00
#
_symmetry.space_group_name_H-M   'P 1'
#
loop_
_entity.id
_entity.type
_entity.pdbx_description
1 polymer ?
#
loop_
_entity_poly.entity_id
_entity_poly.type
_entity_poly.pdbx_seq_one_letter_code
_entity_poly.pdbx_strand_id
1 'polypeptide(L)' 'MTTFATTYGAKYAHAVTCLTKDREALLAFFDFPAQHWDHLRTANPIESVFATVRHRTVRTKGALSQG' A
#
# COMPACT_ATOMS: atom_id res chain seq x y z
N MET A 1 1.66 -2.03 -19.15
CA MET A 1 1.54 -3.17 -18.20
C MET A 1 2.20 -4.44 -18.71
N THR A 2 2.34 -4.64 -20.03
CA THR A 2 3.02 -5.78 -20.64
C THR A 2 4.48 -5.90 -20.23
N THR A 3 5.29 -4.85 -20.38
CA THR A 3 6.72 -4.88 -19.98
C THR A 3 6.91 -5.20 -18.50
N PHE A 4 6.11 -4.58 -17.62
CA PHE A 4 6.13 -4.85 -16.18
C PHE A 4 5.80 -6.32 -15.87
N ALA A 5 4.71 -6.84 -16.44
CA ALA A 5 4.28 -8.22 -16.20
C ALA A 5 5.29 -9.24 -16.74
N THR A 6 5.92 -8.98 -17.89
CA THR A 6 6.97 -9.83 -18.44
C THR A 6 8.22 -9.84 -17.57
N THR A 7 8.66 -8.66 -17.10
CA THR A 7 9.88 -8.53 -16.28
C THR A 7 9.72 -9.18 -14.90
N TYR A 8 8.56 -9.03 -14.25
CA TYR A 8 8.39 -9.44 -12.85
C TYR A 8 7.50 -10.68 -12.67
N GLY A 9 6.75 -11.10 -13.69
CA GLY A 9 5.76 -12.17 -13.59
C GLY A 9 6.34 -13.52 -13.18
N ALA A 10 7.54 -13.85 -13.67
CA ALA A 10 8.21 -15.11 -13.32
C ALA A 10 8.59 -15.21 -11.84
N LYS A 11 8.96 -14.08 -11.21
CA LYS A 11 9.43 -14.04 -9.82
C LYS A 11 8.32 -13.69 -8.82
N TYR A 12 7.35 -12.89 -9.24
CA TYR A 12 6.34 -12.29 -8.36
C TYR A 12 4.93 -12.41 -8.94
N ALA A 13 4.56 -13.62 -9.40
CA ALA A 13 3.29 -13.87 -10.08
C ALA A 13 2.07 -13.28 -9.35
N HIS A 14 1.94 -13.50 -8.03
CA HIS A 14 0.83 -12.96 -7.24
C HIS A 14 0.80 -11.43 -7.19
N ALA A 15 1.96 -10.79 -6.99
CA ALA A 15 2.03 -9.33 -6.94
C ALA A 15 1.69 -8.71 -8.30
N VAL A 16 2.17 -9.32 -9.39
CA VAL A 16 1.84 -8.89 -10.75
C VAL A 16 0.34 -9.03 -11.02
N THR A 17 -0.30 -10.12 -10.59
CA THR A 17 -1.75 -10.30 -10.70
C THR A 17 -2.52 -9.22 -9.93
N CYS A 18 -2.15 -8.93 -8.67
CA CYS A 18 -2.81 -7.88 -7.89
C CYS A 18 -2.71 -6.51 -8.58
N LEU A 19 -1.51 -6.12 -9.02
CA LEU A 19 -1.30 -4.80 -9.64
C LEU A 19 -1.94 -4.68 -11.02
N THR A 20 -2.02 -5.77 -11.79
CA THR A 20 -2.64 -5.77 -13.12
C THR A 20 -4.16 -5.76 -13.04
N LYS A 21 -4.76 -6.45 -12.05
CA LYS A 21 -6.20 -6.46 -11.83
C LYS A 21 -6.74 -5.07 -11.53
N ASP A 22 -6.07 -4.33 -10.65
CA ASP A 22 -6.55 -3.03 -10.15
C ASP A 22 -5.90 -1.83 -10.89
N ARG A 23 -5.41 -2.06 -12.12
CA ARG A 23 -4.65 -1.09 -12.92
C ARG A 23 -5.34 0.27 -13.03
N GLU A 24 -6.63 0.29 -13.36
CA GLU A 24 -7.36 1.53 -13.60
C GLU A 24 -7.39 2.42 -12.35
N ALA A 25 -7.72 1.82 -11.20
CA ALA A 25 -7.73 2.52 -9.92
C ALA A 25 -6.34 3.04 -9.54
N LEU A 26 -5.28 2.26 -9.79
CA LEU A 26 -3.90 2.67 -9.50
C LEU A 26 -3.41 3.80 -10.41
N LEU A 27 -3.90 3.89 -11.64
CA LEU A 27 -3.51 4.91 -12.62
C LEU A 27 -4.35 6.19 -12.56
N ALA A 28 -5.51 6.17 -11.90
CA ALA A 28 -6.35 7.36 -11.68
C ALA A 28 -5.59 8.52 -11.01
N PHE A 29 -4.48 8.23 -10.31
CA PHE A 29 -3.53 9.24 -9.82
C PHE A 29 -3.10 10.25 -10.91
N PHE A 30 -2.87 9.78 -12.14
CA PHE A 30 -2.38 10.62 -13.24
C PHE A 30 -3.47 11.51 -13.85
N ASP A 31 -4.74 11.29 -13.51
CA ASP A 31 -5.84 12.15 -13.95
C ASP A 31 -5.90 13.46 -13.15
N PHE A 32 -5.19 13.54 -12.00
CA PHE A 32 -5.08 14.76 -11.21
C PHE A 32 -3.97 15.69 -11.75
N PRO A 33 -4.14 17.02 -11.60
CA PRO A 33 -3.10 17.99 -11.95
C PRO A 33 -1.76 17.70 -11.24
N ALA A 34 -0.65 17.95 -11.95
CA ALA A 34 0.71 17.70 -11.44
C ALA A 34 1.02 18.42 -10.11
N GLN A 35 0.40 19.57 -9.86
CA GLN A 35 0.51 20.30 -8.60
C GLN A 35 0.11 19.46 -7.37
N HIS A 36 -0.77 18.47 -7.54
CA HIS A 36 -1.25 17.63 -6.44
C HIS A 36 -0.46 16.33 -6.28
N TRP A 37 0.42 15.99 -7.22
CA TRP A 37 1.11 14.69 -7.23
C TRP A 37 1.98 14.46 -6.01
N ASP A 38 2.67 15.49 -5.52
CA ASP A 38 3.53 15.38 -4.34
C ASP A 38 2.73 15.00 -3.08
N HIS A 39 1.53 15.53 -2.95
CA HIS A 39 0.65 15.25 -1.81
C HIS A 39 -0.07 13.91 -1.96
N LEU A 40 -0.42 13.52 -3.19
CA LEU A 40 -1.09 12.25 -3.47
C LEU A 40 -0.14 11.05 -3.43
N ARG A 41 1.15 11.24 -3.70
CA ARG A 41 2.16 10.16 -3.71
C ARG A 41 2.65 9.77 -2.31
N THR A 42 2.42 10.59 -1.29
CA THR A 42 2.87 10.27 0.07
C THR A 42 1.96 9.25 0.75
N ALA A 43 2.56 8.17 1.28
CA ALA A 43 1.87 7.19 2.11
C ALA A 43 1.88 7.56 3.60
N ASN A 44 2.59 8.61 4.01
CA ASN A 44 2.73 9.02 5.42
C ASN A 44 1.39 9.21 6.15
N PRO A 45 0.35 9.83 5.56
CA PRO A 45 -0.96 9.96 6.23
C PRO A 45 -1.58 8.62 6.62
N ILE A 46 -1.29 7.57 5.85
CA ILE A 46 -1.77 6.21 6.10
C ILE A 46 -0.79 5.50 7.06
N GLU A 47 0.49 5.45 6.69
CA GLU A 47 1.51 4.69 7.42
C GLU A 47 1.71 5.18 8.86
N SER A 48 1.72 6.50 9.09
CA SER A 48 1.92 7.06 10.44
C SER A 48 0.80 6.69 11.40
N VAL A 49 -0.45 6.70 10.91
CA VAL A 49 -1.63 6.29 11.69
C VAL A 49 -1.56 4.80 11.99
N PHE A 50 -1.31 3.96 10.98
CA PHE A 50 -1.22 2.51 11.17
C PHE A 50 -0.03 2.10 12.05
N ALA A 51 1.10 2.79 11.97
CA ALA A 51 2.24 2.59 12.86
C ALA A 51 1.85 2.83 14.32
N THR A 52 1.11 3.91 14.59
CA THR A 52 0.60 4.22 15.93
C THR A 52 -0.36 3.16 16.45
N VAL A 53 -1.31 2.72 15.61
CA VAL A 53 -2.27 1.65 15.95
C VAL A 53 -1.52 0.36 16.28
N ARG A 54 -0.62 -0.09 15.39
CA ARG A 54 0.20 -1.29 15.60
C ARG A 54 1.01 -1.20 16.89
N HIS A 55 1.63 -0.06 17.15
CA HIS A 55 2.42 0.16 18.36
C HIS A 55 1.57 -0.01 19.62
N ARG A 56 0.36 0.55 19.64
CA ARG A 56 -0.59 0.35 20.75
C ARG A 56 -1.00 -1.11 20.90
N THR A 57 -1.36 -1.78 19.81
CA THR A 57 -1.77 -3.20 19.83
C THR A 57 -0.65 -4.11 20.35
N VAL A 58 0.60 -3.90 19.92
CA VAL A 58 1.75 -4.67 20.41
C VAL A 58 1.94 -4.46 21.90
N ARG A 59 1.85 -3.21 22.39
CA ARG A 59 2.00 -2.88 23.82
C ARG A 59 0.92 -3.51 24.70
N THR A 60 -0.31 -3.67 24.20
CA THR A 60 -1.42 -4.25 24.97
C THR A 60 -1.52 -5.78 24.83
N LYS A 61 -0.72 -6.40 23.96
CA LYS A 61 -0.72 -7.86 23.74
C LYS A 61 -0.14 -8.56 24.99
N GLY A 62 -1.03 -9.13 25.81
CA GLY A 62 -0.68 -9.81 27.07
C GLY A 62 -1.08 -9.07 28.36
N ALA A 63 -1.58 -7.83 28.27
CA ALA A 63 -2.08 -7.08 29.43
C ALA A 63 -3.49 -7.53 29.90
N LEU A 64 -4.13 -8.43 29.16
CA LEU A 64 -5.48 -8.95 29.44
C LEU A 64 -5.48 -10.41 29.96
N SER A 65 -4.32 -11.00 30.23
CA SER A 65 -4.15 -12.36 30.75
C SER A 65 -3.78 -12.40 32.25
N GLN A 66 -4.23 -11.41 33.02
CA GLN A 66 -4.17 -11.42 34.48
C GLN A 66 -5.62 -11.34 35.01
N GLY A 67 -6.25 -12.50 35.04
CA GLY A 67 -7.55 -12.79 35.65
C GLY A 67 -7.59 -14.26 35.99
#